data_AF-A0A846WAX4-F1
#
_entry.id   AF-A0A846WAX4-F1
#
_cell.length_a   1.000
_cell.length_b   1.000
_cell.length_c   1.000
_cell.angle_alpha   90.00
_cell.angle_beta   90.00
_cell.angle_gamma   90.00
#
_symmetry.space_group_name_H-M   'P 1'
#
loop_
_entity.id
_entity.type
_entity.pdbx_description
1 polymer ?
#
loop_
_entity_poly.entity_id
_entity_poly.type
_entity_poly.pdbx_seq_one_letter_code
_entity_poly.pdbx_strand_id
1 'polypeptide(L)'
;MDLNAHTARLREELLAAAALGDEKTQATAAALAAAVESSHRLVLLSALSELAAEISTELGDRTVHVRLDGTDVVADVRKNTSGDDAEPPTFEEMTGDISRVTLRLVEQLKSRAEEAAQQNGQSLNSWLSGAVTGALRDQMRGQKW
;
A
#
# COMPACT_ATOMS: atom_id res chain seq x y z
N MET A 1 8.55 -15.89 3.86
CA MET A 1 7.81 -17.01 4.47
C MET A 1 7.39 -17.89 3.33
N ASP A 2 7.96 -19.09 3.23
CA ASP A 2 7.74 -19.96 2.10
C ASP A 2 6.39 -20.69 2.22
N LEU A 3 5.44 -20.34 1.35
CA LEU A 3 4.12 -20.97 1.33
C LEU A 3 4.17 -22.43 0.87
N ASN A 4 5.19 -22.84 0.12
CA ASN A 4 5.32 -24.24 -0.34
C ASN A 4 5.60 -25.19 0.83
N ALA A 5 6.40 -24.76 1.80
CA ALA A 5 6.66 -25.54 3.00
C ALA A 5 5.37 -25.81 3.80
N HIS A 6 4.45 -24.84 3.83
CA HIS A 6 3.16 -24.99 4.50
C HIS A 6 2.20 -25.92 3.73
N THR A 7 2.12 -25.79 2.41
CA THR A 7 1.28 -26.70 1.60
C THR A 7 1.82 -28.13 1.61
N ALA A 8 3.14 -28.30 1.55
CA ALA A 8 3.80 -29.60 1.66
C ALA A 8 3.52 -30.28 3.00
N ARG A 9 3.59 -29.54 4.11
CA ARG A 9 3.26 -30.06 5.45
C ARG A 9 1.82 -30.54 5.53
N LEU A 10 0.86 -29.75 5.04
CA LEU A 10 -0.55 -30.15 5.03
C LEU A 10 -0.77 -31.44 4.22
N ARG A 11 -0.10 -31.57 3.07
CA ARG A 11 -0.13 -32.78 2.25
C ARG A 11 0.41 -33.99 3.01
N GLU A 12 1.55 -33.85 3.67
CA GLU A 12 2.15 -34.92 4.48
C GLU A 12 1.24 -35.34 5.63
N GLU A 13 0.65 -34.39 6.35
CA GLU A 13 -0.29 -34.66 7.44
C GLU A 13 -1.55 -35.41 6.97
N LEU A 14 -2.12 -35.02 5.84
CA LEU A 14 -3.26 -35.71 5.24
C LEU A 14 -2.92 -37.15 4.82
N LEU A 15 -1.74 -37.36 4.24
CA LEU A 15 -1.28 -38.70 3.85
C LEU A 15 -0.99 -39.57 5.09
N ALA A 16 -0.37 -39.00 6.12
CA ALA A 16 -0.11 -39.69 7.38
C ALA A 16 -1.41 -40.11 8.06
N ALA A 17 -2.42 -39.25 8.07
CA ALA A 17 -3.75 -39.56 8.62
C ALA A 17 -4.44 -40.71 7.88
N ALA A 18 -4.24 -40.82 6.56
CA ALA A 18 -4.81 -41.87 5.73
C ALA A 18 -3.99 -43.19 5.70
N ALA A 19 -2.78 -43.20 6.27
CA ALA A 19 -1.82 -44.29 6.10
C ALA A 19 -2.29 -45.65 6.65
N LEU A 20 -3.15 -45.67 7.68
CA LEU A 20 -3.73 -46.89 8.23
C LEU A 20 -5.01 -47.34 7.50
N GLY A 21 -5.49 -46.56 6.54
CA GLY A 21 -6.66 -46.86 5.74
C GLY A 21 -6.37 -47.82 4.57
N ASP A 22 -7.43 -48.22 3.87
CA ASP A 22 -7.32 -49.00 2.64
C ASP A 22 -6.74 -48.16 1.48
N GLU A 23 -6.37 -48.84 0.38
CA GLU A 23 -5.79 -48.19 -0.81
C GLU A 23 -6.69 -47.09 -1.38
N LYS A 24 -8.01 -47.28 -1.34
CA LYS A 24 -8.98 -46.30 -1.81
C LYS A 24 -8.96 -45.03 -0.95
N THR A 25 -8.86 -45.18 0.36
CA THR A 25 -8.75 -44.08 1.32
C THR A 25 -7.47 -43.30 1.12
N GLN A 26 -6.33 -44.00 0.98
CA GLN A 26 -5.04 -43.37 0.70
C GLN A 26 -5.04 -42.60 -0.64
N ALA A 27 -5.59 -43.21 -1.70
CA ALA A 27 -5.72 -42.55 -3.00
C ALA A 27 -6.62 -41.30 -2.93
N THR A 28 -7.70 -41.37 -2.16
CA THR A 28 -8.63 -40.25 -1.96
C THR A 28 -7.96 -39.11 -1.21
N ALA A 29 -7.21 -39.41 -0.13
CA ALA A 29 -6.46 -38.42 0.63
C ALA A 29 -5.40 -37.72 -0.24
N ALA A 30 -4.66 -38.48 -1.06
CA ALA A 30 -3.68 -37.92 -1.98
C ALA A 30 -4.32 -36.97 -3.01
N ALA A 31 -5.46 -37.37 -3.59
CA ALA A 31 -6.19 -36.55 -4.56
C ALA A 31 -6.75 -35.26 -3.92
N LEU A 32 -7.32 -35.37 -2.72
CA LEU A 32 -7.81 -34.21 -1.96
C LEU A 32 -6.69 -33.25 -1.61
N ALA A 33 -5.56 -33.76 -1.10
CA ALA A 33 -4.42 -32.93 -0.73
C ALA A 33 -3.87 -32.13 -1.92
N ALA A 34 -3.80 -32.76 -3.11
CA ALA A 34 -3.43 -32.07 -4.35
C ALA A 34 -4.49 -31.04 -4.79
N ALA A 35 -5.78 -31.35 -4.64
CA ALA A 35 -6.87 -30.46 -5.05
C ALA A 35 -6.98 -29.20 -4.18
N VAL A 36 -6.64 -29.28 -2.89
CA VAL A 36 -6.75 -28.14 -1.95
C VAL A 36 -5.50 -27.28 -1.86
N GLU A 37 -4.41 -27.63 -2.54
CA GLU A 37 -3.14 -26.91 -2.41
C GLU A 37 -3.26 -25.43 -2.78
N SER A 38 -3.87 -25.14 -3.94
CA SER A 38 -4.07 -23.76 -4.40
C SER A 38 -5.03 -22.97 -3.52
N SER A 39 -6.12 -23.59 -3.06
CA SER A 39 -7.10 -22.91 -2.20
C SER A 39 -6.54 -22.64 -0.80
N HIS A 40 -5.78 -23.58 -0.23
CA HIS A 40 -5.10 -23.38 1.05
C HIS A 40 -4.10 -22.22 0.98
N ARG A 41 -3.31 -22.13 -0.11
CA ARG A 41 -2.40 -21.01 -0.34
C ARG A 41 -3.13 -19.66 -0.33
N LEU A 42 -4.26 -19.57 -1.02
CA LEU A 42 -5.07 -18.35 -1.08
C LEU A 42 -5.63 -17.99 0.29
N VAL A 43 -6.11 -18.98 1.06
CA VAL A 43 -6.61 -18.76 2.43
C VAL A 43 -5.50 -18.21 3.34
N LEU A 44 -4.29 -18.78 3.27
CA LEU A 44 -3.14 -18.27 4.03
C LEU A 44 -2.81 -16.83 3.64
N LEU A 45 -2.81 -16.50 2.34
CA LEU A 45 -2.55 -15.14 1.89
C LEU A 45 -3.64 -14.15 2.35
N SER A 46 -4.91 -14.56 2.33
CA SER A 46 -6.02 -13.74 2.87
C SER A 46 -5.83 -13.47 4.36
N ALA A 47 -5.60 -14.52 5.15
CA ALA A 47 -5.40 -14.39 6.60
C ALA A 47 -4.20 -13.49 6.96
N LEU A 48 -3.09 -13.61 6.22
CA LEU A 48 -1.92 -12.73 6.42
C LEU A 48 -2.22 -11.28 6.01
N SER A 49 -3.03 -11.07 4.97
CA SER A 49 -3.42 -9.73 4.51
C SER A 49 -4.36 -9.05 5.50
N GLU A 50 -5.31 -9.79 6.06
CA GLU A 50 -6.19 -9.32 7.15
C GLU A 50 -5.38 -8.96 8.40
N LEU A 51 -4.46 -9.84 8.81
CA LEU A 51 -3.56 -9.56 9.93
C LEU A 51 -2.68 -8.32 9.69
N ALA A 52 -2.16 -8.14 8.47
CA ALA A 52 -1.37 -6.97 8.15
C ALA A 52 -2.19 -5.67 8.18
N ALA A 53 -3.47 -5.71 7.80
CA ALA A 53 -4.37 -4.56 7.92
C ALA A 53 -4.65 -4.20 9.39
N GLU A 54 -4.84 -5.21 10.26
CA GLU A 54 -5.00 -5.01 11.69
C GLU A 54 -3.73 -4.38 12.31
N ILE A 55 -2.55 -4.92 12.00
CA ILE A 55 -1.27 -4.37 12.48
C ILE A 55 -1.04 -2.94 11.96
N SER A 56 -1.41 -2.65 10.71
CA SER A 56 -1.32 -1.30 10.14
C SER A 56 -2.15 -0.28 10.92
N THR A 57 -3.33 -0.70 11.38
CA THR A 57 -4.22 0.16 12.17
C THR A 57 -3.61 0.49 13.53
N GLU A 58 -2.97 -0.49 14.17
CA GLU A 58 -2.33 -0.31 15.48
C GLU A 58 -1.03 0.51 15.41
N LEU A 59 -0.30 0.44 14.29
CA LEU A 59 0.98 1.14 14.12
C LEU A 59 0.84 2.65 13.88
N GLY A 60 -0.28 3.11 13.31
CA GLY A 60 -0.57 4.52 13.05
C GLY A 60 0.30 5.17 11.96
N ASP A 61 1.58 5.45 12.26
CA ASP A 61 2.51 6.14 11.34
C ASP A 61 3.12 5.22 10.27
N ARG A 62 2.79 3.92 10.31
CA ARG A 62 3.32 2.89 9.42
C ARG A 62 2.22 1.95 8.97
N THR A 63 2.30 1.53 7.71
CA THR A 63 1.46 0.47 7.16
C THR A 63 2.29 -0.76 6.88
N VAL A 64 1.70 -1.93 7.14
CA VAL A 64 2.25 -3.24 6.84
C VAL A 64 1.49 -3.80 5.65
N HIS A 65 2.22 -4.16 4.60
CA HIS A 65 1.68 -4.82 3.42
C HIS A 65 2.28 -6.21 3.29
N VAL A 66 1.51 -7.13 2.73
CA VAL A 66 1.97 -8.47 2.39
C VAL A 66 2.19 -8.53 0.89
N ARG A 67 3.39 -8.91 0.46
CA ARG A 67 3.75 -9.09 -0.95
C ARG A 67 4.27 -10.50 -1.20
N LEU A 68 3.99 -11.03 -2.38
CA LEU A 68 4.62 -12.24 -2.90
C LEU A 68 5.92 -11.90 -3.63
N ASP A 69 6.97 -12.64 -3.30
CA ASP A 69 8.26 -12.66 -3.98
C ASP A 69 8.54 -14.09 -4.44
N GLY A 70 8.16 -14.42 -5.67
CA GLY A 70 8.07 -15.80 -6.11
C GLY A 70 7.05 -16.59 -5.28
N THR A 71 7.53 -17.55 -4.49
CA THR A 71 6.70 -18.37 -3.57
C THR A 71 6.77 -17.91 -2.12
N ASP A 72 7.65 -16.95 -1.83
CA ASP A 72 7.83 -16.38 -0.51
C ASP A 72 6.87 -15.22 -0.27
N VAL A 73 6.25 -15.23 0.90
CA VAL A 73 5.52 -14.08 1.43
C VAL A 73 6.47 -13.20 2.22
N VAL A 74 6.50 -11.92 1.89
CA VAL A 74 7.32 -10.90 2.55
C VAL A 74 6.40 -9.80 3.09
N ALA A 75 6.59 -9.46 4.36
CA ALA A 75 5.98 -8.29 4.96
C ALA A 75 6.81 -7.05 4.63
N ASP A 76 6.18 -6.04 4.05
CA ASP A 76 6.77 -4.76 3.71
C ASP A 76 6.18 -3.69 4.63
N VAL A 77 7.03 -3.07 5.44
CA VAL A 77 6.62 -2.02 6.39
C VAL A 77 7.02 -0.68 5.82
N ARG A 78 6.02 0.13 5.49
CA ARG A 78 6.22 1.46 4.93
C ARG A 78 5.84 2.50 5.97
N LYS A 79 6.66 3.54 6.10
CA LYS A 79 6.21 4.75 6.78
C LYS A 79 5.08 5.33 5.95
N ASN A 80 3.96 5.66 6.59
CA ASN A 80 2.89 6.38 5.94
C ASN A 80 3.45 7.76 5.59
N THR A 81 3.84 7.98 4.33
CA THR A 81 4.30 9.31 3.87
C THR A 81 3.13 10.26 3.66
N SER A 82 1.92 9.83 4.00
CA SER A 82 0.83 10.69 4.42
C SER A 82 1.30 11.44 5.67
N GLY A 83 1.94 12.58 5.44
CA GLY A 83 1.70 13.66 6.37
C GLY A 83 0.20 13.89 6.37
N ASP A 84 -0.39 13.72 7.56
CA ASP A 84 -1.73 14.18 7.91
C ASP A 84 -2.91 13.34 7.37
N ASP A 85 -3.78 12.91 8.29
CA ASP A 85 -5.24 12.92 8.10
C ASP A 85 -5.74 14.37 7.94
N ALA A 86 -5.08 15.16 7.11
CA ALA A 86 -5.67 16.30 6.47
C ALA A 86 -6.14 15.78 5.13
N GLU A 87 -7.44 15.54 5.05
CA GLU A 87 -8.20 15.86 3.85
C GLU A 87 -7.49 17.04 3.15
N PRO A 88 -7.10 16.94 1.86
CA PRO A 88 -6.46 18.07 1.20
C PRO A 88 -7.38 19.26 1.44
N PRO A 89 -6.93 20.32 2.14
CA PRO A 89 -7.84 21.27 2.76
C PRO A 89 -8.80 21.70 1.68
N THR A 90 -10.07 21.39 1.89
CA THR A 90 -11.08 21.88 0.96
C THR A 90 -10.95 23.39 1.00
N PHE A 91 -11.14 24.04 -0.15
CA PHE A 91 -10.97 25.49 -0.26
C PHE A 91 -11.84 26.27 0.76
N GLU A 92 -12.84 25.61 1.35
CA GLU A 92 -13.72 26.09 2.42
C GLU A 92 -13.09 26.10 3.83
N GLU A 93 -12.11 25.26 4.14
CA GLU A 93 -11.40 25.26 5.44
C GLU A 93 -10.26 26.29 5.50
N MET A 94 -9.79 26.75 4.33
CA MET A 94 -8.85 27.87 4.19
C MET A 94 -9.54 29.24 4.27
N THR A 95 -10.71 29.32 4.91
CA THR A 95 -11.50 30.56 5.08
C THR A 95 -11.05 31.39 6.29
N GLY A 96 -9.86 31.15 6.84
CA GLY A 96 -9.09 32.22 7.47
C GLY A 96 -8.66 33.23 6.40
N ASP A 97 -8.68 34.54 6.71
CA ASP A 97 -8.47 35.67 5.78
C ASP A 97 -7.68 35.34 4.50
N ILE A 98 -8.41 35.02 3.42
CA ILE A 98 -7.82 34.74 2.10
C ILE A 98 -7.20 36.03 1.58
N SER A 99 -5.88 36.18 1.74
CA SER A 99 -5.14 37.29 1.17
C SER A 99 -4.90 37.07 -0.32
N ARG A 100 -5.54 37.89 -1.16
CA ARG A 100 -5.43 37.81 -2.62
C ARG A 100 -4.19 38.56 -3.09
N VAL A 101 -3.38 37.91 -3.93
CA VAL A 101 -2.18 38.51 -4.54
C VAL A 101 -2.28 38.41 -6.07
N THR A 102 -1.97 39.49 -6.78
CA THR A 102 -1.81 39.47 -8.24
C THR A 102 -0.35 39.21 -8.59
N LEU A 103 -0.06 38.06 -9.19
CA LEU A 103 1.28 37.67 -9.61
C LEU A 103 1.51 38.04 -11.08
N ARG A 104 2.64 38.68 -11.38
CA ARG A 104 3.09 38.91 -12.76
C ARG A 104 4.20 37.92 -13.09
N LEU A 105 3.96 37.09 -14.09
CA LEU A 105 4.89 36.06 -14.57
C LEU A 105 5.38 36.42 -15.97
N VAL A 106 6.59 35.99 -16.29
CA VAL A 106 7.08 36.01 -17.67
C VAL A 106 6.35 34.93 -18.46
N GLU A 107 6.02 35.19 -19.73
CA GLU A 107 5.17 34.30 -20.56
C GLU A 107 5.64 32.84 -20.57
N GLN A 108 6.95 32.64 -20.71
CA GLN A 108 7.57 31.31 -20.73
C GLN A 108 7.36 30.54 -19.41
N LEU A 109 7.32 31.24 -18.28
CA LEU A 109 7.14 30.64 -16.97
C LEU A 109 5.67 30.27 -16.73
N LYS A 110 4.75 31.12 -17.19
CA LYS A 110 3.31 30.84 -17.16
C LYS A 110 2.98 29.59 -17.98
N SER A 111 3.48 29.51 -19.21
CA SER A 111 3.21 28.38 -20.11
C SER A 111 3.69 27.03 -19.53
N ARG A 112 4.89 26.99 -18.95
CA ARG A 112 5.41 25.78 -18.29
C ARG A 112 4.60 25.39 -17.05
N ALA A 113 4.14 26.37 -16.28
CA ALA A 113 3.32 26.12 -15.11
C ALA A 113 1.92 25.58 -15.49
N GLU A 114 1.33 26.08 -16.59
CA GLU A 114 0.06 25.57 -17.12
C GLU A 114 0.17 24.14 -17.61
N GLU A 115 1.25 23.80 -18.34
CA GLU A 115 1.51 22.44 -18.80
C GLU A 115 1.68 21.47 -17.61
N ALA A 116 2.47 21.86 -16.61
CA ALA A 116 2.66 21.05 -15.40
C ALA A 116 1.36 20.88 -14.60
N ALA A 117 0.54 21.93 -14.50
CA ALA A 117 -0.77 21.85 -13.85
C ALA A 117 -1.70 20.88 -14.59
N GLN A 118 -1.72 20.94 -15.93
CA GLN A 118 -2.55 20.08 -16.78
C GLN A 118 -2.13 18.61 -16.72
N GLN A 119 -0.82 18.31 -16.68
CA GLN A 119 -0.31 16.94 -16.49
C GLN A 119 -0.75 16.34 -15.14
N ASN A 120 -0.96 17.18 -14.12
CA ASN A 120 -1.43 16.76 -12.80
C ASN A 120 -2.97 16.84 -12.65
N GLY A 121 -3.70 17.21 -13.71
CA GLY A 121 -5.16 17.35 -13.68
C GLY A 121 -5.67 18.45 -12.74
N GLN A 122 -4.84 19.46 -12.47
CA GLN A 122 -5.11 20.54 -11.51
C GLN A 122 -5.19 21.90 -12.19
N SER A 123 -5.84 22.87 -11.54
CA SER A 123 -5.82 24.27 -12.00
C SER A 123 -4.43 24.89 -11.78
N LEU A 124 -4.06 25.88 -12.61
CA LEU A 124 -2.81 26.63 -12.44
C LEU A 124 -2.68 27.23 -11.02
N ASN A 125 -3.78 27.75 -10.46
CA ASN A 125 -3.79 28.32 -9.11
C ASN A 125 -3.50 27.24 -8.05
N SER A 126 -4.14 26.07 -8.16
CA SER A 126 -3.92 24.94 -7.25
C SER A 126 -2.47 24.43 -7.33
N TRP A 127 -1.94 24.32 -8.54
CA TRP A 127 -0.58 23.88 -8.79
C TRP A 127 0.46 24.88 -8.23
N LEU A 128 0.26 26.18 -8.45
CA LEU A 128 1.12 27.24 -7.90
C LEU A 128 1.10 27.28 -6.38
N SER A 129 -0.07 27.15 -5.75
CA SER A 129 -0.20 27.08 -4.29
C SER A 129 0.56 25.88 -3.71
N GLY A 130 0.48 24.73 -4.37
CA GLY A 130 1.24 23.53 -4.01
C GLY A 130 2.75 23.74 -4.13
N ALA A 131 3.21 24.36 -5.23
CA ALA A 131 4.62 24.66 -5.45
C ALA A 131 5.21 25.62 -4.39
N VAL A 132 4.48 26.67 -4.02
CA VAL A 132 4.88 27.61 -2.96
C VAL A 132 4.95 26.91 -1.60
N THR A 133 3.97 26.06 -1.28
CA THR A 133 3.96 25.27 -0.04
C THR A 133 5.15 24.32 0.03
N GLY A 134 5.49 23.65 -1.07
CA GLY A 134 6.65 22.78 -1.18
C GLY A 134 7.98 23.52 -0.97
N ALA A 135 8.15 24.68 -1.62
CA ALA A 135 9.33 25.52 -1.47
C ALA A 135 9.51 26.04 -0.04
N LEU A 136 8.41 26.44 0.61
CA LEU A 136 8.44 26.92 2.00
C LEU A 136 8.84 25.80 2.99
N ARG A 137 8.31 24.58 2.80
CA ARG A 137 8.70 23.41 3.60
C ARG A 137 10.18 23.07 3.45
N ASP A 138 10.74 23.21 2.26
CA ASP A 138 12.15 22.94 2.00
C ASP A 138 13.07 24.01 2.64
N GLN A 139 12.68 25.28 2.56
CA GLN A 139 13.38 26.39 3.21
C GLN A 139 13.39 26.25 4.75
N MET A 140 12.26 25.83 5.35
CA MET A 140 12.19 25.57 6.79
C MET A 140 13.06 24.38 7.24
N ARG A 141 13.26 23.38 6.37
CA ARG A 141 14.21 22.29 6.64
C ARG A 141 15.67 22.74 6.55
N GLY A 142 15.99 23.72 5.70
CA GLY A 142 17.34 24.26 5.53
C GLY A 142 17.80 25.24 6.62
N GLN A 143 16.90 25.94 7.30
CA GLN A 143 17.22 26.92 8.36
C GLN A 143 17.56 26.30 9.72
N LYS A 144 17.52 24.97 9.85
CA LYS A 144 17.73 24.25 11.11
C LYS A 144 19.21 23.97 11.39
N TRP A 145 20.08 24.99 11.41
CA TRP A 145 21.50 24.88 11.80
C TRP A 145 21.95 26.13 12.56
#